data_AF-A0A651HIW8-F1
#
_entry.id   AF-A0A651HIW8-F1
#
_cell.length_a   1.000
_cell.length_b   1.000
_cell.length_c   1.000
_cell.angle_alpha   90.00
_cell.angle_beta   90.00
_cell.angle_gamma   90.00
#
_symmetry.space_group_name_H-M   'P 1'
#
loop_
_entity.id
_entity.type
_entity.pdbx_description
1 polymer ?
#
loop_
_entity_poly.entity_id
_entity_poly.type
_entity_poly.pdbx_seq_one_letter_code
_entity_poly.pdbx_strand_id
1 'polypeptide(L)'
;MTPKAIREYDSRSCPALRPSGQAQRGSDSAREFPIVNRRFVPILLLGIALLLTATACGDDPFRIQWSENPAEATLYAMDRQELNRPSAFDMLQRRRVVLESPQTQGRWDFALDRQGGALVFLPPRALGVTSSAAIAPMPGVSFEDLREAPSDTTRYITREPIPLQAGNTYVVRTHEQRGRFGQICTHYGKLEVVSLRAEDGVLIFRHDTSPECNSRRLIPRND
;
A
#
# COMPACT_ATOMS: atom_id res chain seq x y z
N MET A 1 35.66 -0.06 37.79
CA MET A 1 35.12 -1.05 38.76
C MET A 1 33.62 -0.85 38.77
N THR A 2 32.76 -1.67 38.16
CA THR A 2 32.69 -3.14 38.01
C THR A 2 31.84 -3.43 36.76
N PRO A 3 32.18 -4.38 35.88
CA PRO A 3 31.38 -4.67 34.67
C PRO A 3 30.22 -5.64 34.97
N LYS A 4 29.04 -5.38 34.40
CA LYS A 4 27.85 -6.22 34.53
C LYS A 4 27.74 -7.17 33.33
N ALA A 5 27.61 -8.45 33.64
CA ALA A 5 27.74 -9.59 32.75
C ALA A 5 26.67 -9.68 31.65
N ILE A 6 27.11 -10.12 30.47
CA ILE A 6 26.31 -10.52 29.31
C ILE A 6 25.76 -11.93 29.59
N ARG A 7 24.45 -12.13 29.40
CA ARG A 7 23.79 -13.43 29.57
C ARG A 7 23.62 -14.10 28.21
N GLU A 8 24.37 -15.18 28.06
CA GLU A 8 24.37 -16.16 26.97
C GLU A 8 22.98 -16.84 26.89
N TYR A 9 22.37 -16.90 25.70
CA TYR A 9 21.12 -17.62 25.47
C TYR A 9 21.43 -18.95 24.79
N ASP A 10 21.30 -20.02 25.57
CA ASP A 10 21.56 -21.41 25.21
C ASP A 10 20.48 -21.94 24.25
N SER A 11 20.92 -22.27 23.04
CA SER A 11 20.14 -22.95 22.02
C SER A 11 20.42 -24.45 22.10
N ARG A 12 19.51 -25.23 22.71
CA ARG A 12 19.35 -26.69 22.54
C ARG A 12 18.18 -27.21 23.38
N SER A 13 17.19 -27.83 22.72
CA SER A 13 16.68 -29.19 23.03
C SER A 13 15.32 -29.46 22.36
N CYS A 14 15.31 -30.49 21.51
CA CYS A 14 14.13 -31.13 20.89
C CYS A 14 13.32 -31.96 21.92
N PRO A 15 12.16 -32.52 21.54
CA PRO A 15 12.23 -33.91 21.08
C PRO A 15 11.37 -34.24 19.86
N ALA A 16 11.90 -35.18 19.09
CA ALA A 16 11.27 -35.86 17.96
C ALA A 16 10.20 -36.87 18.42
N LEU A 17 9.09 -36.92 17.69
CA LEU A 17 8.08 -37.96 17.81
C LEU A 17 8.57 -39.24 17.12
N ARG A 18 8.68 -40.32 17.90
CA ARG A 18 8.99 -41.68 17.44
C ARG A 18 7.73 -42.41 16.94
N PRO A 19 7.90 -43.44 16.10
CA PRO A 19 6.83 -44.18 15.45
C PRO A 19 6.28 -45.30 16.34
N SER A 20 4.97 -45.49 16.32
CA SER A 20 4.31 -46.69 16.83
C SER A 20 4.18 -47.70 15.69
N GLY A 21 4.86 -48.84 15.83
CA GLY A 21 4.63 -49.99 14.98
C GLY A 21 3.36 -50.74 15.39
N GLN A 22 2.76 -51.45 14.45
CA GLN A 22 2.34 -52.83 14.65
C GLN A 22 2.03 -53.50 13.30
N ALA A 23 2.64 -54.65 13.11
CA ALA A 23 2.39 -55.58 12.02
C ALA A 23 1.12 -56.39 12.31
N GLN A 24 0.29 -56.62 11.29
CA GLN A 24 -0.59 -57.78 11.24
C GLN A 24 -0.56 -58.44 9.86
N ARG A 25 -0.28 -59.73 9.91
CA ARG A 25 -0.17 -60.72 8.84
C ARG A 25 -1.56 -61.35 8.69
N GLY A 26 -2.13 -61.35 7.48
CA GLY A 26 -3.37 -62.06 7.12
C GLY A 26 -3.44 -62.16 5.60
N SER A 27 -2.94 -63.26 5.05
CA SER A 27 -3.71 -64.41 4.53
C SER A 27 -4.24 -64.18 3.11
N ASP A 28 -3.68 -64.96 2.20
CA ASP A 28 -4.10 -65.12 0.81
C ASP A 28 -5.61 -65.26 0.67
N SER A 29 -6.18 -64.45 -0.23
CA SER A 29 -7.39 -64.81 -0.95
C SER A 29 -7.35 -64.14 -2.31
N ALA A 30 -7.14 -64.97 -3.33
CA ALA A 30 -7.16 -64.60 -4.72
C ALA A 30 -8.51 -63.93 -5.05
N ARG A 31 -8.48 -62.65 -5.44
CA ARG A 31 -9.61 -61.98 -6.08
C ARG A 31 -9.28 -61.81 -7.55
N GLU A 32 -10.16 -62.40 -8.35
CA GLU A 32 -10.17 -62.31 -9.81
C GLU A 32 -10.17 -60.85 -10.24
N PHE A 33 -9.19 -60.48 -11.08
CA PHE A 33 -9.18 -59.22 -11.79
C PHE A 33 -10.23 -59.29 -12.91
N PRO A 34 -11.26 -58.42 -12.94
CA PRO A 34 -12.06 -58.29 -14.14
C PRO A 34 -11.17 -57.75 -15.24
N ILE A 35 -11.08 -58.50 -16.34
CA ILE A 35 -10.45 -58.11 -17.59
C ILE A 35 -11.15 -56.83 -18.06
N VAL A 36 -10.53 -55.68 -17.78
CA VAL A 36 -10.99 -54.38 -18.28
C VAL A 36 -10.93 -54.41 -19.80
N ASN A 37 -12.11 -54.28 -20.39
CA ASN A 37 -12.33 -54.37 -21.82
C ASN A 37 -11.60 -53.22 -22.53
N ARG A 38 -10.52 -53.55 -23.23
CA ARG A 38 -9.52 -52.66 -23.83
C ARG A 38 -10.01 -51.89 -25.07
N ARG A 39 -11.33 -51.72 -25.23
CA ARG A 39 -11.97 -51.06 -26.39
C ARG A 39 -12.62 -49.70 -26.08
N PHE A 40 -12.60 -49.24 -24.82
CA PHE A 40 -13.24 -47.98 -24.43
C PHE A 40 -12.26 -46.87 -23.97
N VAL A 41 -10.96 -47.03 -24.22
CA VAL A 41 -9.94 -46.05 -23.81
C VAL A 41 -9.88 -44.77 -24.68
N PRO A 42 -10.24 -44.71 -25.98
CA PRO A 42 -10.01 -43.49 -26.76
C PRO A 42 -11.12 -42.43 -26.60
N ILE A 43 -12.27 -42.76 -25.99
CA ILE A 43 -13.41 -41.83 -25.91
C ILE A 43 -13.33 -40.95 -24.64
N LEU A 44 -12.69 -41.43 -23.57
CA LEU A 44 -12.58 -40.67 -22.32
C LEU A 44 -11.58 -39.49 -22.41
N LEU A 45 -10.56 -39.58 -23.27
CA LEU A 45 -9.55 -38.53 -23.45
C LEU A 45 -10.03 -37.36 -24.32
N LEU A 46 -11.05 -37.56 -25.18
CA LEU A 46 -11.62 -36.49 -25.99
C LEU A 46 -12.65 -35.63 -25.22
N GLY A 47 -13.25 -36.19 -24.14
CA GLY A 47 -14.23 -35.47 -23.30
C GLY A 47 -13.60 -34.45 -22.35
N ILE A 48 -12.35 -34.67 -21.91
CA ILE A 48 -11.64 -33.75 -21.00
C ILE A 48 -11.06 -32.54 -21.74
N ALA A 49 -10.72 -32.70 -23.03
CA ALA A 49 -10.18 -31.61 -23.85
C ALA A 49 -11.22 -30.52 -24.20
N LEU A 50 -12.52 -30.85 -24.17
CA LEU A 50 -13.59 -29.90 -24.53
C LEU A 50 -14.09 -29.04 -23.36
N LEU A 51 -13.84 -29.46 -22.11
CA LEU A 51 -14.26 -28.75 -20.89
C LEU A 51 -13.38 -27.54 -20.52
N LEU A 52 -12.25 -27.33 -21.21
CA LEU A 52 -11.37 -26.17 -20.98
C LEU A 52 -11.73 -24.94 -21.83
N THR A 53 -12.80 -25.00 -22.64
CA THR A 53 -13.21 -23.90 -23.54
C THR A 53 -14.36 -23.04 -23.01
N ALA A 54 -14.90 -23.35 -21.83
CA ALA A 54 -16.02 -22.61 -21.25
C ALA A 54 -15.56 -21.68 -20.11
N THR A 55 -15.72 -20.37 -20.34
CA THR A 55 -15.76 -19.26 -19.36
C THR A 55 -14.43 -18.69 -18.83
N ALA A 56 -13.62 -18.13 -19.73
CA ALA A 56 -12.81 -16.95 -19.39
C ALA A 56 -13.44 -15.72 -20.06
N CYS A 57 -14.70 -15.45 -19.72
CA CYS A 57 -15.38 -14.24 -20.17
C CYS A 57 -14.98 -13.08 -19.24
N GLY A 58 -14.14 -12.17 -19.75
CA GLY A 58 -14.15 -10.76 -19.36
C GLY A 58 -13.28 -10.30 -18.19
N ASP A 59 -12.88 -11.19 -17.28
CA ASP A 59 -12.05 -10.78 -16.14
C ASP A 59 -10.58 -10.65 -16.55
N ASP A 60 -10.11 -9.40 -16.68
CA ASP A 60 -8.70 -9.08 -16.89
C ASP A 60 -7.90 -9.49 -15.63
N PRO A 61 -7.08 -10.56 -15.68
CA PRO A 61 -6.36 -11.07 -14.52
C PRO A 61 -5.24 -10.14 -14.05
N PHE A 62 -4.94 -9.08 -14.80
CA PHE A 62 -3.99 -8.05 -14.45
C PHE A 62 -4.64 -6.80 -13.87
N ARG A 63 -5.98 -6.75 -13.82
CA ARG A 63 -6.71 -5.64 -13.20
C ARG A 63 -6.54 -5.68 -11.68
N ILE A 64 -6.18 -4.54 -11.11
CA ILE A 64 -6.14 -4.37 -9.66
C ILE A 64 -7.58 -4.16 -9.18
N GLN A 65 -8.13 -5.15 -8.50
CA GLN A 65 -9.39 -5.00 -7.76
C GLN A 65 -9.11 -4.29 -6.43
N TRP A 66 -9.77 -3.17 -6.21
CA TRP A 66 -9.65 -2.40 -4.97
C TRP A 66 -10.95 -1.67 -4.67
N SER A 67 -11.14 -1.33 -3.41
CA SER A 67 -12.28 -0.54 -2.93
C SER A 67 -11.77 0.71 -2.23
N GLU A 68 -12.55 1.80 -2.30
CA GLU A 68 -12.25 3.00 -1.52
C GLU A 68 -12.25 2.62 -0.03
N ASN A 69 -11.23 3.08 0.68
CA ASN A 69 -11.08 2.86 2.10
C ASN A 69 -10.52 4.14 2.73
N PRO A 70 -11.32 5.21 2.76
CA PRO A 70 -10.88 6.49 3.30
C PRO A 70 -10.59 6.37 4.79
N ALA A 71 -9.47 6.93 5.23
CA ALA A 71 -9.06 6.92 6.63
C ALA A 71 -8.61 8.31 7.06
N GLU A 72 -8.72 8.59 8.36
CA GLU A 72 -8.16 9.80 8.95
C GLU A 72 -6.75 9.55 9.46
N ALA A 73 -5.90 10.57 9.32
CA ALA A 73 -4.58 10.59 9.90
C ALA A 73 -4.29 11.95 10.54
N THR A 74 -3.32 11.95 11.45
CA THR A 74 -2.86 13.15 12.16
C THR A 74 -1.38 13.37 11.90
N LEU A 75 -1.01 14.59 11.52
CA LEU A 75 0.37 15.05 11.46
C LEU A 75 0.59 16.21 12.43
N TYR A 76 1.85 16.34 12.81
CA TYR A 76 2.35 17.41 13.66
C TYR A 76 3.32 18.27 12.86
N ALA A 77 3.29 19.58 13.06
CA ALA A 77 4.20 20.50 12.37
C ALA A 77 5.64 20.25 12.81
N MET A 78 6.59 20.35 11.88
CA MET A 78 8.02 20.14 12.14
C MET A 78 8.65 21.19 13.07
N ASP A 79 8.07 22.38 13.16
CA ASP A 79 8.55 23.49 14.01
C ASP A 79 8.32 23.26 15.52
N ARG A 80 7.64 22.16 15.87
CA ARG A 80 7.34 21.78 17.25
C ARG A 80 8.58 21.30 18.00
N GLN A 81 8.60 21.54 19.31
CA GLN A 81 9.70 21.10 20.18
C GLN A 81 9.67 19.60 20.49
N GLU A 82 8.52 18.94 20.34
CA GLU A 82 8.41 17.50 20.63
C GLU A 82 9.07 16.65 19.53
N LEU A 83 10.15 15.97 19.90
CA LEU A 83 10.82 15.02 19.03
C LEU A 83 9.96 13.77 18.75
N ASN A 84 10.28 13.10 17.64
CA ASN A 84 9.69 11.81 17.23
C ASN A 84 8.18 11.87 16.97
N ARG A 85 7.66 13.01 16.55
CA ARG A 85 6.28 13.14 16.10
C ARG A 85 6.18 12.89 14.60
N PRO A 86 5.12 12.22 14.14
CA PRO A 86 4.95 12.06 12.70
C PRO A 86 4.60 13.39 12.05
N SER A 87 5.55 13.91 11.27
CA SER A 87 5.44 15.21 10.59
C SER A 87 5.35 15.08 9.08
N ALA A 88 5.45 13.86 8.55
CA ALA A 88 5.26 13.56 7.13
C ALA A 88 4.34 12.37 6.89
N PHE A 89 3.93 12.19 5.65
CA PHE A 89 3.04 11.12 5.24
C PHE A 89 3.47 10.48 3.92
N ASP A 90 3.37 9.16 3.89
CA ASP A 90 3.49 8.31 2.70
C ASP A 90 2.08 7.89 2.30
N MET A 91 1.59 8.44 1.18
CA MET A 91 0.23 8.26 0.71
C MET A 91 -0.04 6.84 0.27
N LEU A 92 0.92 6.19 -0.37
CA LEU A 92 0.70 4.83 -0.86
C LEU A 92 0.68 3.82 0.28
N GLN A 93 1.66 3.91 1.18
CA GLN A 93 1.71 3.03 2.35
C GLN A 93 0.73 3.45 3.45
N ARG A 94 0.02 4.58 3.26
CA ARG A 94 -0.93 5.17 4.22
C ARG A 94 -0.31 5.34 5.59
N ARG A 95 0.95 5.77 5.61
CA ARG A 95 1.81 5.71 6.78
C ARG A 95 2.30 7.09 7.17
N ARG A 96 2.16 7.40 8.45
CA ARG A 96 2.77 8.59 9.07
C ARG A 96 4.26 8.34 9.30
N VAL A 97 5.08 9.33 9.00
CA VAL A 97 6.55 9.25 8.96
C VAL A 97 7.15 10.29 9.91
N VAL A 98 8.12 9.85 10.70
CA VAL A 98 8.92 10.66 11.62
C VAL A 98 10.22 11.03 10.89
N LEU A 99 10.41 12.31 10.55
CA LEU A 99 11.46 12.74 9.62
C LEU A 99 12.88 12.72 10.21
N GLU A 100 12.99 12.76 11.54
CA GLU A 100 14.28 12.69 12.25
C GLU A 100 14.92 11.29 12.16
N SER A 101 14.18 10.29 11.67
CA SER A 101 14.68 8.93 11.52
C SER A 101 15.57 8.77 10.27
N PRO A 102 16.78 8.19 10.40
CA PRO A 102 17.74 8.04 9.31
C PRO A 102 17.23 7.27 8.07
N GLN A 103 16.19 6.44 8.24
CA GLN A 103 15.66 5.56 7.19
C GLN A 103 14.56 6.20 6.32
N THR A 104 14.26 7.48 6.51
CA THR A 104 13.05 8.11 5.94
C THR A 104 13.29 8.98 4.73
N GLN A 105 14.54 9.20 4.33
CA GLN A 105 14.87 10.10 3.21
C GLN A 105 14.18 9.66 1.91
N GLY A 106 13.36 10.56 1.34
CA GLY A 106 12.70 10.38 0.05
C GLY A 106 11.57 9.35 0.00
N ARG A 107 11.17 8.76 1.14
CA ARG A 107 10.12 7.72 1.23
C ARG A 107 8.83 8.25 1.87
N TRP A 108 8.42 9.44 1.46
CA TRP A 108 7.23 10.15 1.90
C TRP A 108 6.88 11.19 0.83
N ASP A 109 5.63 11.64 0.83
CA ASP A 109 5.06 12.44 -0.25
C ASP A 109 4.83 13.91 0.12
N PHE A 110 4.57 14.17 1.40
CA PHE A 110 4.50 15.53 1.94
C PHE A 110 4.80 15.56 3.44
N ALA A 111 5.26 16.72 3.91
CA ALA A 111 5.45 17.05 5.31
C ALA A 111 4.52 18.19 5.73
N LEU A 112 4.28 18.32 7.03
CA LEU A 112 3.55 19.42 7.64
C LEU A 112 4.53 20.37 8.32
N ASP A 113 4.39 21.65 8.03
CA ASP A 113 5.17 22.71 8.68
C ASP A 113 4.26 23.90 9.02
N ARG A 114 4.81 24.85 9.78
CA ARG A 114 4.16 26.12 10.05
C ARG A 114 5.02 27.28 9.58
N GLN A 115 4.46 28.11 8.70
CA GLN A 115 5.15 29.27 8.16
C GLN A 115 4.27 30.50 8.29
N GLY A 116 4.80 31.56 8.90
CA GLY A 116 4.04 32.79 9.15
C GLY A 116 2.77 32.57 9.98
N GLY A 117 2.76 31.58 10.88
CA GLY A 117 1.60 31.21 11.69
C GLY A 117 0.56 30.32 10.99
N ALA A 118 0.69 30.06 9.69
CA ALA A 118 -0.19 29.17 8.95
C ALA A 118 0.43 27.78 8.77
N LEU A 119 -0.41 26.74 8.81
CA LEU A 119 0.02 25.39 8.44
C LEU A 119 0.13 25.25 6.93
N VAL A 120 1.21 24.58 6.50
CA VAL A 120 1.51 24.37 5.08
C VAL A 120 1.89 22.91 4.84
N PHE A 121 1.54 22.37 3.67
CA PHE A 121 2.22 21.18 3.16
C PHE A 121 3.54 21.57 2.51
N LEU A 122 4.56 20.77 2.78
CA LEU A 122 5.85 20.83 2.12
C LEU A 122 6.09 19.55 1.31
N PRO A 123 6.15 19.64 -0.03
CA PRO A 123 6.67 18.54 -0.84
C PRO A 123 8.14 18.28 -0.52
N PRO A 124 8.67 17.06 -0.70
CA PRO A 124 10.05 16.73 -0.34
C PRO A 124 11.12 17.66 -0.91
N ARG A 125 10.94 18.15 -2.14
CA ARG A 125 11.93 19.05 -2.76
C ARG A 125 11.95 20.45 -2.15
N ALA A 126 10.89 20.87 -1.46
CA ALA A 126 10.90 22.09 -0.66
C ALA A 126 11.88 21.99 0.52
N LEU A 127 12.20 20.76 0.96
CA LEU A 127 13.20 20.45 1.98
C LEU A 127 14.54 19.96 1.39
N GLY A 128 14.77 20.16 0.09
CA GLY A 128 15.99 19.71 -0.59
C GLY A 128 16.08 18.20 -0.81
N VAL A 129 15.00 17.44 -0.59
CA VAL A 129 14.97 16.00 -0.81
C VAL A 129 14.62 15.70 -2.27
N THR A 130 15.42 14.86 -2.93
CA THR A 130 15.13 14.37 -4.29
C THR A 130 13.89 13.48 -4.27
N SER A 131 12.81 13.93 -4.91
CA SER A 131 11.56 13.18 -5.07
C SER A 131 10.77 13.74 -6.26
N SER A 132 9.91 12.91 -6.84
CA SER A 132 8.91 13.29 -7.85
C SER A 132 7.54 13.61 -7.25
N ALA A 133 7.39 13.44 -5.93
CA ALA A 133 6.16 13.73 -5.20
C ALA A 133 5.73 15.19 -5.40
N ALA A 134 4.44 15.38 -5.55
CA ALA A 134 3.86 16.68 -5.87
C ALA A 134 2.42 16.78 -5.39
N ILE A 135 1.96 17.99 -5.12
CA ILE A 135 0.62 18.23 -4.57
C ILE A 135 -0.10 19.26 -5.43
N ALA A 136 -1.36 19.00 -5.75
CA ALA A 136 -2.23 19.92 -6.45
C ALA A 136 -3.43 20.28 -5.55
N PRO A 137 -3.58 21.55 -5.14
CA PRO A 137 -4.78 22.02 -4.45
C PRO A 137 -6.02 21.90 -5.33
N MET A 138 -7.14 21.47 -4.75
CA MET A 138 -8.44 21.29 -5.42
C MET A 138 -9.55 22.08 -4.71
N PRO A 139 -9.44 23.42 -4.61
CA PRO A 139 -10.41 24.23 -3.88
C PRO A 139 -11.81 24.08 -4.50
N GLY A 140 -12.83 23.97 -3.64
CA GLY A 140 -14.22 23.87 -4.06
C GLY A 140 -14.65 22.50 -4.61
N VAL A 141 -13.76 21.50 -4.64
CA VAL A 141 -14.11 20.12 -4.99
C VAL A 141 -14.18 19.29 -3.71
N SER A 142 -15.29 18.59 -3.48
CA SER A 142 -15.45 17.71 -2.32
C SER A 142 -14.57 16.45 -2.47
N PHE A 143 -14.30 15.77 -1.35
CA PHE A 143 -13.51 14.53 -1.37
C PHE A 143 -14.20 13.40 -2.15
N GLU A 144 -15.54 13.38 -2.11
CA GLU A 144 -16.40 12.41 -2.80
C GLU A 144 -16.47 12.68 -4.31
N ASP A 145 -16.48 13.95 -4.72
CA ASP A 145 -16.54 14.35 -6.14
C ASP A 145 -15.18 14.30 -6.84
N LEU A 146 -14.09 14.32 -6.06
CA LEU A 146 -12.73 14.22 -6.57
C LEU A 146 -12.42 12.78 -7.03
N ARG A 147 -12.82 12.47 -8.27
CA ARG A 147 -12.72 11.12 -8.86
C ARG A 147 -11.48 10.88 -9.71
N GLU A 148 -10.81 11.94 -10.15
CA GLU A 148 -9.62 11.85 -11.00
C GLU A 148 -8.63 12.97 -10.68
N ALA A 149 -7.34 12.63 -10.63
CA ALA A 149 -6.24 13.55 -10.45
C ALA A 149 -6.06 14.45 -11.70
N PRO A 150 -5.65 15.72 -11.55
CA PRO A 150 -5.41 16.60 -12.70
C PRO A 150 -4.43 16.01 -13.72
N SER A 151 -4.75 16.11 -15.01
CA SER A 151 -3.87 15.77 -16.12
C SER A 151 -2.81 16.84 -16.38
N ASP A 152 -3.17 18.10 -16.16
CA ASP A 152 -2.29 19.24 -16.30
C ASP A 152 -1.21 19.23 -15.21
N THR A 153 0.02 18.96 -15.63
CA THR A 153 1.18 18.85 -14.74
C THR A 153 1.59 20.18 -14.13
N THR A 154 1.19 21.31 -14.73
CA THR A 154 1.52 22.65 -14.20
C THR A 154 0.78 22.97 -12.90
N ARG A 155 -0.30 22.25 -12.60
CA ARG A 155 -1.05 22.37 -11.33
C ARG A 155 -0.34 21.75 -10.13
N TYR A 156 0.68 20.92 -10.36
CA TYR A 156 1.37 20.21 -9.31
C TYR A 156 2.54 21.03 -8.77
N ILE A 157 2.44 21.40 -7.50
CA ILE A 157 3.46 22.13 -6.76
C ILE A 157 4.47 21.12 -6.21
N THR A 158 5.76 21.35 -6.48
CA THR A 158 6.84 20.42 -6.12
C THR A 158 7.92 21.00 -5.22
N ARG A 159 8.02 22.33 -5.08
CA ARG A 159 9.14 22.99 -4.39
C ARG A 159 8.72 24.11 -3.45
N GLU A 160 7.44 24.45 -3.42
CA GLU A 160 6.92 25.59 -2.67
C GLU A 160 6.01 25.10 -1.54
N PRO A 161 5.94 25.85 -0.43
CA PRO A 161 4.94 25.63 0.60
C PRO A 161 3.52 25.81 0.07
N ILE A 162 2.61 24.96 0.52
CA ILE A 162 1.21 24.96 0.08
C ILE A 162 0.32 25.27 1.29
N PRO A 163 -0.25 26.48 1.39
CA PRO A 163 -1.12 26.86 2.50
C PRO A 163 -2.33 25.93 2.64
N LEU A 164 -2.60 25.52 3.88
CA LEU A 164 -3.77 24.70 4.20
C LEU A 164 -4.97 25.54 4.61
N GLN A 165 -6.14 25.07 4.20
CA GLN A 165 -7.43 25.60 4.59
C GLN A 165 -8.36 24.42 4.92
N ALA A 166 -9.18 24.59 5.97
CA ALA A 166 -10.12 23.55 6.39
C ALA A 166 -11.20 23.33 5.32
N GLY A 167 -11.58 22.07 5.10
CA GLY A 167 -12.53 21.66 4.06
C GLY A 167 -11.97 21.64 2.63
N ASN A 168 -10.75 22.15 2.39
CA ASN A 168 -10.14 22.04 1.08
C ASN A 168 -9.63 20.62 0.83
N THR A 169 -9.73 20.19 -0.43
CA THR A 169 -9.15 18.94 -0.91
C THR A 169 -7.88 19.17 -1.71
N TYR A 170 -7.06 18.13 -1.77
CA TYR A 170 -5.78 18.12 -2.46
C TYR A 170 -5.60 16.77 -3.12
N VAL A 171 -4.94 16.78 -4.29
CA VAL A 171 -4.42 15.58 -4.92
C VAL A 171 -2.94 15.48 -4.64
N VAL A 172 -2.49 14.31 -4.22
CA VAL A 172 -1.07 14.00 -4.05
C VAL A 172 -0.66 13.00 -5.12
N ARG A 173 0.34 13.39 -5.91
CA ARG A 173 1.11 12.49 -6.75
C ARG A 173 2.28 11.97 -5.91
N THR A 174 2.39 10.66 -5.75
CA THR A 174 3.42 10.07 -4.87
C THR A 174 4.82 10.20 -5.45
N HIS A 175 5.82 9.97 -4.61
CA HIS A 175 7.17 9.64 -5.05
C HIS A 175 7.16 8.41 -5.98
N GLU A 176 8.19 8.35 -6.82
CA GLU A 176 8.42 7.21 -7.71
C GLU A 176 8.88 6.00 -6.92
N GLN A 177 8.33 4.86 -7.30
CA GLN A 177 8.71 3.57 -6.75
C GLN A 177 8.76 2.52 -7.84
N ARG A 178 9.56 1.47 -7.61
CA ARG A 178 9.62 0.34 -8.54
C ARG A 178 8.40 -0.55 -8.35
N GLY A 179 7.57 -0.63 -9.37
CA GLY A 179 6.43 -1.53 -9.44
C GLY A 179 6.83 -2.96 -9.79
N ARG A 180 5.81 -3.79 -10.04
CA ARG A 180 5.99 -5.15 -10.54
C ARG A 180 6.72 -5.09 -11.89
N PHE A 181 7.63 -6.03 -12.14
CA PHE A 181 8.43 -6.09 -13.38
C PHE A 181 9.40 -4.91 -13.60
N GLY A 182 9.71 -4.14 -12.56
CA GLY A 182 10.76 -3.10 -12.64
C GLY A 182 10.34 -1.77 -13.28
N GLN A 183 9.06 -1.64 -13.65
CA GLN A 183 8.51 -0.38 -14.13
C GLN A 183 8.51 0.70 -13.04
N ILE A 184 8.71 1.96 -13.41
CA ILE A 184 8.59 3.09 -12.50
C ILE A 184 7.10 3.42 -12.36
N CYS A 185 6.61 3.40 -11.12
CA CYS A 185 5.23 3.65 -10.76
C CYS A 185 5.14 4.92 -9.91
N THR A 186 4.16 5.73 -10.25
CA THR A 186 3.64 6.80 -9.43
C THR A 186 2.16 6.55 -9.18
N HIS A 187 1.73 6.81 -7.95
CA HIS A 187 0.35 6.67 -7.54
C HIS A 187 -0.27 8.05 -7.29
N TYR A 188 -1.59 8.09 -7.26
CA TYR A 188 -2.34 9.29 -6.96
C TYR A 188 -3.28 9.00 -5.78
N GLY A 189 -3.33 9.95 -4.85
CA GLY A 189 -4.27 9.93 -3.76
C GLY A 189 -4.96 11.27 -3.61
N LYS A 190 -6.10 11.25 -2.93
CA LYS A 190 -6.84 12.44 -2.51
C LYS A 190 -6.78 12.57 -1.01
N LEU A 191 -6.79 13.81 -0.54
CA LEU A 191 -6.96 14.12 0.86
C LEU A 191 -7.82 15.35 1.04
N GLU A 192 -8.48 15.43 2.20
CA GLU A 192 -9.27 16.55 2.65
C GLU A 192 -8.82 16.97 4.04
N VAL A 193 -8.69 18.28 4.25
CA VAL A 193 -8.35 18.84 5.54
C VAL A 193 -9.59 18.85 6.44
N VAL A 194 -9.64 17.94 7.41
CA VAL A 194 -10.75 17.79 8.37
C VAL A 194 -10.65 18.82 9.49
N SER A 195 -9.44 19.03 10.02
CA SER A 195 -9.20 19.98 11.11
C SER A 195 -7.80 20.58 11.03
N LEU A 196 -7.73 21.90 11.18
CA LEU A 196 -6.48 22.66 11.33
C LEU A 196 -6.45 23.33 12.69
N ARG A 197 -5.46 22.96 13.50
CA ARG A 197 -5.13 23.66 14.74
C ARG A 197 -3.76 24.28 14.57
N ALA A 198 -3.73 25.47 13.98
CA ALA A 198 -2.49 26.15 13.62
C ALA A 198 -1.64 26.47 14.86
N GLU A 199 -2.25 26.95 15.94
CA GLU A 199 -1.56 27.24 17.21
C GLU A 199 -0.87 26.01 17.80
N ASP A 200 -1.55 24.87 17.74
CA ASP A 200 -0.99 23.60 18.20
C ASP A 200 -0.06 22.97 17.17
N GLY A 201 -0.05 23.41 15.92
CA GLY A 201 0.67 22.76 14.84
C GLY A 201 0.16 21.35 14.56
N VAL A 202 -1.17 21.15 14.55
CA VAL A 202 -1.78 19.84 14.31
C VAL A 202 -2.73 19.89 13.12
N LEU A 203 -2.57 18.92 12.22
CA LEU A 203 -3.46 18.66 11.12
C LEU A 203 -4.15 17.30 11.32
N ILE A 204 -5.47 17.27 11.18
CA ILE A 204 -6.24 16.04 10.95
C ILE A 204 -6.77 16.11 9.52
N PHE A 205 -6.55 15.05 8.76
CA PHE A 205 -6.99 14.97 7.37
C PHE A 205 -7.53 13.57 7.06
N ARG A 206 -8.51 13.53 6.16
CA ARG A 206 -9.05 12.31 5.58
C ARG A 206 -8.31 12.04 4.27
N HIS A 207 -7.97 10.79 3.98
CA HIS A 207 -7.23 10.44 2.76
C HIS A 207 -7.66 9.10 2.17
N ASP A 208 -7.45 8.95 0.86
CA ASP A 208 -7.47 7.66 0.18
C ASP A 208 -6.50 7.67 -1.01
N THR A 209 -5.97 6.50 -1.36
CA THR A 209 -4.92 6.36 -2.38
C THR A 209 -5.23 5.20 -3.31
N SER A 210 -5.18 5.48 -4.61
CA SER A 210 -5.36 4.49 -5.66
C SER A 210 -4.11 3.60 -5.78
N PRO A 211 -4.26 2.26 -5.67
CA PRO A 211 -3.17 1.33 -5.89
C PRO A 211 -2.84 1.14 -7.38
N GLU A 212 -3.59 1.76 -8.30
CA GLU A 212 -3.34 1.67 -9.73
C GLU A 212 -2.07 2.44 -10.13
N CYS A 213 -1.03 1.72 -10.54
CA CYS A 213 0.23 2.31 -11.01
C CYS A 213 0.00 3.21 -12.24
N ASN A 214 0.51 4.44 -12.19
CA ASN A 214 0.46 5.45 -13.26
C ASN A 214 -0.95 5.82 -13.73
N SER A 215 -1.98 5.53 -12.91
CA SER A 215 -3.37 5.88 -13.18
C SER A 215 -3.78 7.09 -12.35
N ARG A 216 -4.37 8.10 -13.00
CA ARG A 216 -4.91 9.29 -12.32
C ARG A 216 -6.24 9.03 -11.62
N ARG A 217 -6.84 7.84 -11.79
CA ARG A 217 -8.15 7.54 -11.22
C ARG A 217 -8.06 7.41 -9.69
N LEU A 218 -8.97 8.08 -8.99
CA LEU A 218 -9.04 8.13 -7.52
C LEU A 218 -10.22 7.32 -6.95
N ILE A 219 -10.93 6.60 -7.81
CA ILE A 219 -12.02 5.68 -7.46
C ILE A 219 -11.79 4.32 -8.15
N PRO A 220 -12.35 3.22 -7.63
CA PRO A 220 -12.36 1.95 -8.33
C PRO A 220 -13.03 2.04 -9.71
N ARG A 221 -12.69 1.10 -10.59
CA ARG A 221 -13.45 0.91 -11.83
C ARG A 221 -14.77 0.26 -11.46
N ASN A 222 -15.86 0.90 -11.84
CA ASN A 222 -17.14 0.22 -11.96
C ASN A 222 -17.05 -0.69 -13.19
N ASP A 223 -17.47 -1.92 -13.03
CA ASP A 223 -17.68 -2.92 -14.07
C ASP A 223 -18.77 -2.50 -15.07
#